data_AF-A0A3D2Z8Y2-F1
#
_entry.id   AF-A0A3D2Z8Y2-F1
#
_cell.length_a   1.000
_cell.length_b   1.000
_cell.length_c   1.000
_cell.angle_alpha   90.00
_cell.angle_beta   90.00
_cell.angle_gamma   90.00
#
_symmetry.space_group_name_H-M   'P 1'
#
loop_
_entity.id
_entity.type
_entity.pdbx_description
1 polymer ?
#
loop_
_entity_poly.entity_id
_entity_poly.type
_entity_poly.pdbx_seq_one_letter_code
_entity_poly.pdbx_strand_id
1 'polypeptide(L)'
;MLPDSVAPYTWQPHMEGRAVDALIRLYQINGDEGCVELASRMTRYALENCFGPEGALLPAAGLHSHSINAMVAGIADLARLTADRALMDQAKMIYRNALPFFHSTFGWSAESLSKPTSVRGESNNTGDLLRAALLLGEAGQPQLYEEAERILRSHLLPSQVLEVDDLPDDESDADGDHRRASRLRGGFSFPTPCDLLAREDENFVTTDVTSGALDGLCAARDHTITQDQHGRRINLLITTQSHGVRVVSALPGEGRIEVGWEPGQPVFLRVPTWAQQLRVVYDGQEPRTPVCRNSYLLLGSGHEAGAVVVLFEIPETETEEFIYFERFLIRWRGDQIVAMDPPAGLPVFRPMFPRCESG
;
A
#
# COMPACT_ATOMS: atom_id res chain seq x y z
N MET A 1 -17.29 33.14 -13.52
CA MET A 1 -15.85 33.46 -13.53
C MET A 1 -15.36 33.13 -12.13
N LEU A 2 -14.36 32.24 -11.99
CA LEU A 2 -13.80 31.92 -10.68
C LEU A 2 -13.07 33.15 -10.10
N PRO A 3 -12.94 33.29 -8.76
CA PRO A 3 -12.21 34.39 -8.15
C PRO A 3 -10.75 34.47 -8.65
N ASP A 4 -10.16 35.65 -8.70
CA ASP A 4 -8.76 35.85 -9.15
C ASP A 4 -7.74 35.06 -8.31
N SER A 5 -8.07 34.73 -7.05
CA SER A 5 -7.28 33.85 -6.19
C SER A 5 -7.24 32.38 -6.65
N VAL A 6 -8.16 31.99 -7.56
CA VAL A 6 -8.30 30.65 -8.15
C VAL A 6 -7.84 30.66 -9.62
N ALA A 7 -7.53 31.83 -10.20
CA ALA A 7 -7.00 31.92 -11.56
C ALA A 7 -5.64 31.21 -11.80
N PRO A 8 -4.72 31.12 -10.82
CA PRO A 8 -3.49 30.32 -10.97
C PRO A 8 -3.68 28.84 -10.63
N TYR A 9 -4.91 28.40 -10.35
CA TYR A 9 -5.21 26.99 -10.06
C TYR A 9 -5.05 26.17 -11.34
N THR A 10 -3.89 25.56 -11.50
CA THR A 10 -3.61 24.64 -12.60
C THR A 10 -4.18 23.30 -12.16
N TRP A 11 -5.30 22.87 -12.76
CA TRP A 11 -6.02 21.59 -12.59
C TRP A 11 -5.18 20.31 -12.76
N GLN A 12 -3.88 20.37 -12.48
CA GLN A 12 -2.88 19.40 -12.81
C GLN A 12 -2.68 18.45 -11.62
N PRO A 13 -2.60 17.14 -11.88
CA PRO A 13 -2.39 16.13 -10.84
C PRO A 13 -1.23 16.44 -9.92
N HIS A 14 -0.13 17.06 -10.38
CA HIS A 14 1.10 17.30 -9.62
C HIS A 14 0.97 18.12 -8.31
N MET A 15 -0.16 18.78 -8.06
CA MET A 15 -0.43 19.47 -6.78
C MET A 15 -1.73 19.02 -6.11
N GLU A 16 -2.69 18.50 -6.89
CA GLU A 16 -4.08 18.36 -6.46
C GLU A 16 -4.60 16.92 -6.50
N GLY A 17 -3.75 15.94 -6.79
CA GLY A 17 -4.19 14.55 -6.98
C GLY A 17 -5.00 13.95 -5.83
N ARG A 18 -4.72 14.36 -4.58
CA ARG A 18 -5.49 13.95 -3.40
C ARG A 18 -6.89 14.53 -3.33
N ALA A 19 -7.19 15.60 -4.06
CA ALA A 19 -8.49 16.27 -3.96
C ALA A 19 -9.64 15.38 -4.43
N VAL A 20 -9.43 14.52 -5.43
CA VAL A 20 -10.47 13.59 -5.92
C VAL A 20 -10.95 12.69 -4.79
N ASP A 21 -10.01 12.10 -4.04
CA ASP A 21 -10.33 11.29 -2.86
C ASP A 21 -11.01 12.12 -1.75
N ALA A 22 -10.46 13.29 -1.42
CA ALA A 22 -11.03 14.13 -0.37
C ALA A 22 -12.50 14.50 -0.66
N LEU A 23 -12.83 14.77 -1.92
CA LEU A 23 -14.20 15.03 -2.37
C LEU A 23 -15.09 13.79 -2.25
N ILE A 24 -14.60 12.60 -2.62
CA ILE A 24 -15.33 11.33 -2.46
C ILE A 24 -15.65 11.07 -0.98
N ARG A 25 -14.68 11.27 -0.09
CA ARG A 25 -14.88 11.09 1.36
C ARG A 25 -15.84 12.11 1.93
N LEU A 26 -15.77 13.36 1.49
CA LEU A 26 -16.71 14.40 1.89
C LEU A 26 -18.14 14.03 1.46
N TYR A 27 -18.31 13.57 0.22
CA TYR A 27 -19.59 13.04 -0.27
C TYR A 27 -20.14 11.91 0.60
N GLN A 28 -19.30 10.93 0.96
CA GLN A 28 -19.72 9.81 1.82
C GLN A 28 -20.21 10.27 3.20
N ILE A 29 -19.74 11.42 3.69
CA ILE A 29 -20.16 11.99 4.98
C ILE A 29 -21.47 12.78 4.88
N ASN A 30 -21.63 13.60 3.84
CA ASN A 30 -22.72 14.60 3.79
C ASN A 30 -23.71 14.44 2.62
N GLY A 31 -23.42 13.57 1.65
CA GLY A 31 -24.23 13.37 0.45
C GLY A 31 -24.21 14.53 -0.55
N ASP A 32 -23.22 15.44 -0.48
CA ASP A 32 -23.12 16.59 -1.39
C ASP A 32 -22.65 16.14 -2.79
N GLU A 33 -23.62 15.97 -3.69
CA GLU A 33 -23.39 15.60 -5.10
C GLU A 33 -22.42 16.55 -5.84
N GLY A 34 -22.26 17.80 -5.37
CA GLY A 34 -21.26 18.72 -5.92
C GLY A 34 -19.82 18.22 -5.75
N CYS A 35 -19.57 17.40 -4.73
CA CYS A 35 -18.27 16.75 -4.53
C CYS A 35 -18.00 15.70 -5.62
N VAL A 36 -18.99 14.86 -5.93
CA VAL A 36 -18.88 13.83 -6.98
C VAL A 36 -18.75 14.48 -8.36
N GLU A 37 -19.51 15.55 -8.60
CA GLU A 37 -19.42 16.33 -9.84
C GLU A 37 -18.01 16.93 -10.03
N LEU A 38 -17.45 17.55 -8.99
CA LEU A 38 -16.11 18.12 -9.06
C LEU A 38 -15.04 17.05 -9.21
N ALA A 39 -15.11 15.96 -8.44
CA ALA A 39 -14.20 14.81 -8.56
C ALA A 39 -14.20 14.26 -9.99
N SER A 40 -15.39 14.09 -10.59
CA SER A 40 -15.56 13.64 -11.97
C SER A 40 -14.94 14.58 -13.00
N ARG A 41 -15.05 15.90 -12.80
CA ARG A 41 -14.42 16.91 -13.67
C ARG A 41 -12.89 16.87 -13.58
N MET A 42 -12.35 16.73 -12.37
CA MET A 42 -10.90 16.61 -12.15
C MET A 42 -10.35 15.32 -12.77
N THR A 43 -11.03 14.19 -12.55
CA THR A 43 -10.70 12.90 -13.18
C THR A 43 -10.73 12.98 -14.70
N ARG A 44 -11.78 13.58 -15.28
CA ARG A 44 -11.87 13.73 -16.74
C ARG A 44 -10.71 14.56 -17.29
N TYR A 45 -10.38 15.68 -16.66
CA TYR A 45 -9.25 16.50 -17.06
C TYR A 45 -7.94 15.72 -17.02
N ALA A 46 -7.69 14.96 -15.94
CA ALA A 46 -6.49 14.15 -15.80
C ALA A 46 -6.40 13.07 -16.89
N LEU A 47 -7.51 12.37 -17.20
CA LEU A 47 -7.55 11.36 -18.24
C LEU A 47 -7.35 11.94 -19.66
N GLU A 48 -7.84 13.16 -19.92
CA GLU A 48 -7.70 13.81 -21.23
C GLU A 48 -6.32 14.42 -21.47
N ASN A 49 -5.62 14.85 -20.41
CA ASN A 49 -4.41 15.68 -20.54
C ASN A 49 -3.16 15.03 -19.96
N CYS A 50 -3.29 14.22 -18.92
CA CYS A 50 -2.17 13.72 -18.12
C CYS A 50 -1.83 12.26 -18.40
N PHE A 51 -2.76 11.50 -18.98
CA PHE A 51 -2.57 10.09 -19.32
C PHE A 51 -2.86 9.82 -20.79
N GLY A 52 -2.02 9.01 -21.42
CA GLY A 52 -2.22 8.56 -22.79
C GLY A 52 -3.32 7.50 -22.88
N PRO A 53 -3.75 7.13 -24.10
CA PRO A 53 -4.81 6.15 -24.32
C PRO A 53 -4.49 4.77 -23.73
N GLU A 54 -3.21 4.41 -23.62
CA GLU A 54 -2.73 3.17 -23.01
C GLU A 54 -2.34 3.35 -21.53
N GLY A 55 -2.76 4.44 -20.89
CA GLY A 55 -2.45 4.74 -19.48
C GLY A 55 -1.01 5.19 -19.22
N ALA A 56 -0.25 5.53 -20.26
CA ALA A 56 1.11 6.08 -20.12
C ALA A 56 1.08 7.51 -19.57
N LEU A 57 2.10 7.89 -18.79
CA LEU A 57 2.23 9.24 -18.25
C LEU A 57 2.56 10.25 -19.37
N LEU A 58 1.82 11.36 -19.45
CA LEU A 58 2.09 12.47 -20.36
C LEU A 58 2.79 13.64 -19.63
N PRO A 59 3.53 14.51 -20.34
CA PRO A 59 4.22 15.63 -19.71
C PRO A 59 3.35 16.54 -18.84
N ALA A 60 2.06 16.68 -19.17
CA ALA A 60 1.13 17.51 -18.41
C ALA A 60 0.76 16.94 -17.03
N ALA A 61 1.09 15.67 -16.74
CA ALA A 61 0.94 15.09 -15.42
C ALA A 61 1.94 15.66 -14.40
N GLY A 62 3.06 16.22 -14.87
CA GLY A 62 4.17 16.63 -14.03
C GLY A 62 5.03 15.46 -13.57
N LEU A 63 5.91 15.71 -12.60
CA LEU A 63 6.93 14.76 -12.12
C LEU A 63 6.88 14.53 -10.60
N HIS A 64 5.87 15.06 -9.91
CA HIS A 64 5.71 14.85 -8.47
C HIS A 64 4.87 13.60 -8.23
N SER A 65 5.53 12.52 -7.82
CA SER A 65 4.96 11.17 -7.83
C SER A 65 3.80 11.04 -6.87
N HIS A 66 3.88 11.73 -5.72
CA HIS A 66 2.85 11.70 -4.69
C HIS A 66 1.47 11.99 -5.25
N SER A 67 1.34 13.14 -5.90
CA SER A 67 0.04 13.58 -6.39
C SER A 67 -0.42 12.76 -7.59
N ILE A 68 0.48 12.16 -8.37
CA ILE A 68 0.13 11.23 -9.45
C ILE A 68 -0.43 9.92 -8.89
N ASN A 69 0.23 9.32 -7.90
CA ASN A 69 -0.23 8.09 -7.25
C ASN A 69 -1.59 8.32 -6.56
N ALA A 70 -1.73 9.43 -5.82
CA ALA A 70 -2.97 9.81 -5.18
C ALA A 70 -4.12 10.04 -6.19
N MET A 71 -3.82 10.66 -7.35
CA MET A 71 -4.81 10.80 -8.42
C MET A 71 -5.30 9.44 -8.91
N VAL A 72 -4.40 8.47 -9.15
CA VAL A 72 -4.79 7.13 -9.62
C VAL A 72 -5.64 6.40 -8.56
N ALA A 73 -5.27 6.49 -7.29
CA ALA A 73 -6.09 5.95 -6.20
C ALA A 73 -7.47 6.62 -6.13
N GLY A 74 -7.53 7.96 -6.29
CA GLY A 74 -8.78 8.72 -6.33
C GLY A 74 -9.67 8.36 -7.53
N ILE A 75 -9.10 8.12 -8.72
CA ILE A 75 -9.85 7.64 -9.89
C ILE A 75 -10.45 6.26 -9.61
N ALA A 76 -9.67 5.34 -9.03
CA ALA A 76 -10.17 4.02 -8.65
C ALA A 76 -11.30 4.10 -7.62
N ASP A 77 -11.19 4.99 -6.62
CA ASP A 77 -12.23 5.18 -5.62
C ASP A 77 -13.49 5.83 -6.20
N LEU A 78 -13.34 6.78 -7.14
CA LEU A 78 -14.47 7.36 -7.86
C LEU A 78 -15.21 6.28 -8.65
N ALA A 79 -14.46 5.46 -9.39
CA ALA A 79 -15.00 4.35 -10.16
C ALA A 79 -15.74 3.34 -9.27
N ARG A 80 -15.21 3.05 -8.09
CA ARG A 80 -15.85 2.21 -7.09
C ARG A 80 -17.16 2.83 -6.58
N LEU A 81 -17.14 4.12 -6.21
CA LEU A 81 -18.30 4.86 -5.73
C LEU A 81 -19.43 4.89 -6.76
N THR A 82 -19.11 5.14 -8.04
CA THR A 82 -20.09 5.26 -9.12
C THR A 82 -20.40 3.95 -9.83
N ALA A 83 -19.81 2.84 -9.38
CA ALA A 83 -19.87 1.54 -10.06
C ALA A 83 -19.47 1.59 -11.55
N ASP A 84 -18.56 2.50 -11.92
CA ASP A 84 -18.08 2.67 -13.29
C ASP A 84 -16.93 1.71 -13.60
N ARG A 85 -17.27 0.60 -14.28
CA ARG A 85 -16.29 -0.42 -14.64
C ARG A 85 -15.24 0.08 -15.64
N ALA A 86 -15.62 0.95 -16.58
CA ALA A 86 -14.71 1.45 -17.59
C ALA A 86 -13.68 2.38 -16.95
N LEU A 87 -14.10 3.23 -16.01
CA LEU A 87 -13.20 4.08 -15.24
C LEU A 87 -12.26 3.26 -14.35
N MET A 88 -12.75 2.18 -13.74
CA MET A 88 -11.92 1.25 -12.96
C MET A 88 -10.85 0.57 -13.84
N ASP A 89 -11.21 0.15 -15.04
CA ASP A 89 -10.27 -0.45 -15.99
C ASP A 89 -9.23 0.57 -16.48
N GLN A 90 -9.60 1.85 -16.63
CA GLN A 90 -8.65 2.94 -16.90
C GLN A 90 -7.69 3.17 -15.73
N ALA A 91 -8.19 3.23 -14.49
CA ALA A 91 -7.35 3.36 -13.30
C ALA A 91 -6.34 2.22 -13.21
N LYS A 92 -6.78 0.98 -13.47
CA LYS A 92 -5.91 -0.20 -13.57
C LYS A 92 -4.83 -0.03 -14.63
N MET A 93 -5.22 0.43 -15.82
CA MET A 93 -4.29 0.59 -16.94
C MET A 93 -3.19 1.61 -16.60
N ILE A 94 -3.56 2.74 -16.00
CA ILE A 94 -2.60 3.75 -15.52
C ILE A 94 -1.72 3.18 -14.40
N TYR A 95 -2.31 2.47 -13.44
CA TYR A 95 -1.57 1.79 -12.36
C TYR A 95 -0.48 0.87 -12.91
N ARG A 96 -0.77 0.12 -13.98
CA ARG A 96 0.17 -0.83 -14.58
C ARG A 96 1.20 -0.20 -15.51
N ASN A 97 0.86 0.90 -16.19
CA ASN A 97 1.67 1.43 -17.29
C ASN A 97 2.39 2.75 -16.96
N ALA A 98 1.89 3.53 -15.99
CA ALA A 98 2.52 4.79 -15.57
C ALA A 98 3.21 4.68 -14.21
N LEU A 99 2.59 4.03 -13.22
CA LEU A 99 3.12 4.06 -11.86
C LEU A 99 4.49 3.35 -11.69
N PRO A 100 4.82 2.26 -12.42
CA PRO A 100 6.11 1.59 -12.26
C PRO A 100 7.34 2.45 -12.56
N PHE A 101 7.19 3.62 -13.18
CA PHE A 101 8.30 4.57 -13.33
C PHE A 101 8.72 5.24 -12.01
N PHE A 102 7.85 5.22 -11.00
CA PHE A 102 8.03 5.92 -9.74
C PHE A 102 8.37 5.02 -8.56
N HIS A 103 8.26 3.70 -8.69
CA HIS A 103 8.32 2.80 -7.55
C HIS A 103 8.97 1.46 -7.85
N SER A 104 9.48 0.83 -6.80
CA SER A 104 10.00 -0.54 -6.84
C SER A 104 8.89 -1.56 -6.80
N THR A 105 9.23 -2.83 -7.03
CA THR A 105 8.28 -3.95 -6.92
C THR A 105 7.78 -4.19 -5.48
N PHE A 106 8.50 -3.72 -4.46
CA PHE A 106 8.13 -3.79 -3.04
C PHE A 106 7.50 -2.50 -2.49
N GLY A 107 7.26 -1.49 -3.33
CA GLY A 107 6.51 -0.30 -2.94
C GLY A 107 7.33 0.87 -2.41
N TRP A 108 8.66 0.79 -2.40
CA TRP A 108 9.46 2.02 -2.30
C TRP A 108 9.09 2.93 -3.46
N SER A 109 8.89 4.22 -3.22
CA SER A 109 8.49 5.15 -4.27
C SER A 109 9.21 6.47 -4.15
N ALA A 110 9.77 6.94 -5.25
CA ALA A 110 10.48 8.20 -5.36
C ALA A 110 9.55 9.40 -5.13
N GLU A 111 10.03 10.45 -4.47
CA GLU A 111 9.32 11.73 -4.30
C GLU A 111 9.04 12.41 -5.65
N SER A 112 10.03 12.38 -6.56
CA SER A 112 9.92 13.01 -7.86
C SER A 112 10.87 12.42 -8.89
N LEU A 113 10.39 12.28 -10.13
CA LEU A 113 11.23 11.90 -11.28
C LEU A 113 12.18 13.01 -11.74
N SER A 114 12.06 14.22 -11.21
CA SER A 114 12.97 15.33 -11.52
C SER A 114 14.39 15.12 -10.95
N LYS A 115 14.57 14.16 -10.03
CA LYS A 115 15.84 13.85 -9.36
C LYS A 115 16.29 12.41 -9.67
N PRO A 116 16.69 12.10 -10.92
CA PRO A 116 16.91 10.73 -11.40
C PRO A 116 18.12 10.00 -10.78
N THR A 117 18.86 10.65 -9.89
CA THR A 117 20.00 10.06 -9.16
C THR A 117 19.75 10.00 -7.65
N SER A 118 18.54 10.35 -7.19
CA SER A 118 18.22 10.38 -5.77
C SER A 118 17.43 9.14 -5.39
N VAL A 119 17.99 8.30 -4.52
CA VAL A 119 17.28 7.16 -3.90
C VAL A 119 16.32 7.59 -2.80
N ARG A 120 16.11 8.90 -2.59
CA ARG A 120 15.16 9.43 -1.60
C ARG A 120 13.74 9.12 -2.05
N GLY A 121 13.10 8.22 -1.32
CA GLY A 121 11.68 7.89 -1.47
C GLY A 121 10.79 8.80 -0.65
N GLU A 122 9.51 8.48 -0.60
CA GLU A 122 8.49 9.18 0.18
C GLU A 122 7.40 8.20 0.60
N SER A 123 7.24 7.96 1.91
CA SER A 123 6.28 6.96 2.42
C SER A 123 4.82 7.29 2.11
N ASN A 124 4.50 8.56 1.88
CA ASN A 124 3.19 9.02 1.42
C ASN A 124 2.81 8.34 0.08
N ASN A 125 3.77 8.26 -0.84
CA ASN A 125 3.61 7.67 -2.17
C ASN A 125 3.40 6.16 -2.08
N THR A 126 4.14 5.51 -1.18
CA THR A 126 3.93 4.10 -0.84
C THR A 126 2.51 3.87 -0.30
N GLY A 127 2.01 4.76 0.55
CA GLY A 127 0.62 4.71 1.06
C GLY A 127 -0.42 4.82 -0.06
N ASP A 128 -0.24 5.74 -1.00
CA ASP A 128 -1.14 5.87 -2.15
C ASP A 128 -1.10 4.66 -3.09
N LEU A 129 0.10 4.11 -3.34
CA LEU A 129 0.28 2.89 -4.14
C LEU A 129 -0.41 1.69 -3.50
N LEU A 130 -0.20 1.50 -2.19
CA LEU A 130 -0.87 0.48 -1.40
C LEU A 130 -2.39 0.62 -1.56
N ARG A 131 -2.93 1.82 -1.39
CA ARG A 131 -4.36 2.06 -1.51
C ARG A 131 -4.89 1.80 -2.91
N ALA A 132 -4.19 2.23 -3.97
CA ALA A 132 -4.58 1.92 -5.34
C ALA A 132 -4.63 0.40 -5.58
N ALA A 133 -3.62 -0.35 -5.11
CA ALA A 133 -3.60 -1.80 -5.22
C ALA A 133 -4.79 -2.46 -4.49
N LEU A 134 -5.16 -1.97 -3.30
CA LEU A 134 -6.30 -2.47 -2.52
C LEU A 134 -7.64 -2.25 -3.23
N LEU A 135 -7.88 -1.03 -3.75
CA LEU A 135 -9.10 -0.68 -4.49
C LEU A 135 -9.24 -1.53 -5.76
N LEU A 136 -8.14 -1.70 -6.50
CA LEU A 136 -8.13 -2.55 -7.69
C LEU A 136 -8.30 -4.04 -7.34
N GLY A 137 -7.77 -4.48 -6.20
CA GLY A 137 -7.97 -5.80 -5.63
C GLY A 137 -9.45 -6.08 -5.34
N GLU A 138 -10.11 -5.14 -4.67
CA GLU A 138 -11.55 -5.17 -4.39
C GLU A 138 -12.38 -5.25 -5.67
N ALA A 139 -11.98 -4.54 -6.73
CA ALA A 139 -12.66 -4.55 -8.03
C ALA A 139 -12.57 -5.89 -8.82
N GLY A 140 -12.03 -6.94 -8.20
CA GLY A 140 -11.98 -8.30 -8.74
C GLY A 140 -10.62 -8.71 -9.30
N GLN A 141 -9.53 -8.07 -8.86
CA GLN A 141 -8.16 -8.42 -9.24
C GLN A 141 -7.36 -8.91 -8.04
N PRO A 142 -7.64 -10.12 -7.52
CA PRO A 142 -7.08 -10.58 -6.26
C PRO A 142 -5.54 -10.63 -6.22
N GLN A 143 -4.86 -10.64 -7.37
CA GLN A 143 -3.40 -10.53 -7.44
C GLN A 143 -2.89 -9.17 -6.95
N LEU A 144 -3.72 -8.12 -7.01
CA LEU A 144 -3.36 -6.80 -6.49
C LEU A 144 -3.45 -6.72 -4.95
N TYR A 145 -4.19 -7.62 -4.30
CA TYR A 145 -4.09 -7.79 -2.84
C TYR A 145 -2.76 -8.40 -2.41
N GLU A 146 -2.17 -9.28 -3.23
CA GLU A 146 -0.81 -9.78 -3.01
C GLU A 146 0.22 -8.66 -3.11
N GLU A 147 0.10 -7.84 -4.15
CA GLU A 147 0.95 -6.67 -4.34
C GLU A 147 0.80 -5.66 -3.20
N ALA A 148 -0.43 -5.39 -2.76
CA ALA A 148 -0.71 -4.57 -1.58
C ALA A 148 -0.05 -5.13 -0.32
N GLU A 149 -0.18 -6.44 -0.07
CA GLU A 149 0.43 -7.07 1.10
C GLU A 149 1.97 -7.01 1.05
N ARG A 150 2.56 -7.19 -0.13
CA ARG A 150 3.99 -7.01 -0.37
C ARG A 150 4.43 -5.59 -0.09
N ILE A 151 3.75 -4.58 -0.62
CA ILE A 151 4.03 -3.15 -0.36
C ILE A 151 3.99 -2.84 1.14
N LEU A 152 2.96 -3.36 1.81
CA LEU A 152 2.75 -3.13 3.22
C LEU A 152 3.85 -3.75 4.09
N ARG A 153 4.18 -5.02 3.87
CA ARG A 153 5.18 -5.79 4.65
C ARG A 153 6.62 -5.40 4.33
N SER A 154 6.89 -4.99 3.09
CA SER A 154 8.24 -4.85 2.56
C SER A 154 8.65 -3.42 2.28
N HIS A 155 7.81 -2.43 2.56
CA HIS A 155 8.24 -1.03 2.55
C HIS A 155 7.49 -0.17 3.55
N LEU A 156 6.15 -0.14 3.51
CA LEU A 156 5.41 0.83 4.32
C LEU A 156 5.63 0.61 5.82
N LEU A 157 5.39 -0.59 6.35
CA LEU A 157 5.62 -0.89 7.77
C LEU A 157 7.10 -0.76 8.18
N PRO A 158 8.08 -1.32 7.42
CA PRO A 158 9.49 -1.11 7.72
C PRO A 158 9.94 0.36 7.73
N SER A 159 9.28 1.23 6.95
CA SER A 159 9.63 2.66 6.89
C SER A 159 9.14 3.52 8.07
N GLN A 160 8.44 2.91 9.04
CA GLN A 160 7.95 3.63 10.21
C GLN A 160 9.10 3.95 11.18
N VAL A 161 9.17 5.20 11.63
CA VAL A 161 10.17 5.64 12.61
C VAL A 161 9.75 5.18 14.01
N LEU A 162 10.33 4.09 14.52
CA LEU A 162 10.00 3.56 15.85
C LEU A 162 11.11 3.80 16.88
N GLU A 163 12.36 3.65 16.46
CA GLU A 163 13.54 3.87 17.30
C GLU A 163 13.94 5.35 17.25
N VAL A 164 13.79 6.04 18.37
CA VAL A 164 14.03 7.49 18.48
C VAL A 164 14.88 7.87 19.68
N ASP A 165 15.40 6.90 20.42
CA ASP A 165 16.11 7.10 21.70
C ASP A 165 17.42 7.88 21.54
N ASP A 166 17.97 7.94 20.32
CA ASP A 166 19.15 8.70 19.94
C ASP A 166 18.84 10.15 19.51
N LEU A 167 17.56 10.51 19.38
CA LEU A 167 17.12 11.86 19.00
C LEU A 167 16.83 12.71 20.25
N PRO A 168 17.06 14.04 20.18
CA PRO A 168 16.74 14.93 21.29
C PRO A 168 15.21 15.06 21.47
N ASP A 169 14.77 15.27 22.71
CA ASP A 169 13.36 15.51 23.05
C ASP A 169 13.16 16.77 23.92
N ASP A 170 14.13 17.68 23.87
CA ASP A 170 14.08 18.97 24.52
C ASP A 170 13.21 19.97 23.75
N GLU A 171 12.83 21.04 24.45
CA GLU A 171 12.14 22.15 23.82
C GLU A 171 13.13 22.96 22.96
N SER A 172 12.71 23.30 21.75
CA SER A 172 13.42 24.21 20.84
C SER A 172 12.49 25.33 20.41
N ASP A 173 13.06 26.50 20.10
CA ASP A 173 12.34 27.62 19.47
C ASP A 173 11.97 27.31 18.01
N ALA A 174 12.74 26.44 17.35
CA ALA A 174 12.42 25.93 16.03
C ALA A 174 11.45 24.75 16.16
N ASP A 175 10.22 24.89 15.66
CA ASP A 175 9.17 23.86 15.83
C ASP A 175 9.59 22.48 15.31
N GLY A 176 10.33 22.42 14.18
CA GLY A 176 10.84 21.17 13.63
C GLY A 176 11.85 20.44 14.53
N ASP A 177 12.50 21.18 15.43
CA ASP A 177 13.45 20.64 16.42
C ASP A 177 12.85 20.52 17.82
N HIS A 178 11.61 20.96 18.03
CA HIS A 178 10.96 20.93 19.34
C HIS A 178 10.40 19.54 19.63
N ARG A 179 10.87 18.88 20.70
CA ARG A 179 10.42 17.53 21.13
C ARG A 179 10.49 16.49 20.01
N ARG A 180 11.65 16.40 19.35
CA ARG A 180 11.80 15.59 18.12
C ARG A 180 11.50 14.12 18.37
N ALA A 181 12.12 13.50 19.37
CA ALA A 181 11.94 12.06 19.60
C ALA A 181 10.47 11.69 19.79
N SER A 182 9.75 12.41 20.66
CA SER A 182 8.35 12.13 20.95
C SER A 182 7.39 12.48 19.80
N ARG A 183 7.70 13.49 18.97
CA ARG A 183 6.89 13.86 17.79
C ARG A 183 7.16 13.00 16.55
N LEU A 184 8.34 12.40 16.44
CA LEU A 184 8.73 11.57 15.30
C LEU A 184 8.33 10.11 15.47
N ARG A 185 8.24 9.62 16.72
CA ARG A 185 7.89 8.22 17.00
C ARG A 185 6.53 7.86 16.41
N GLY A 186 6.51 6.82 15.57
CA GLY A 186 5.35 6.36 14.83
C GLY A 186 5.10 7.09 13.51
N GLY A 187 5.87 8.13 13.20
CA GLY A 187 5.78 8.88 11.94
C GLY A 187 6.46 8.18 10.77
N PHE A 188 6.27 8.77 9.59
CA PHE A 188 6.85 8.31 8.32
C PHE A 188 7.55 9.47 7.61
N SER A 189 8.62 9.19 6.88
CA SER A 189 9.51 10.19 6.29
C SER A 189 9.85 9.84 4.83
N PHE A 190 11.04 10.20 4.37
CA PHE A 190 11.56 10.00 3.02
C PHE A 190 12.61 8.87 2.98
N PRO A 191 12.21 7.60 3.21
CA PRO A 191 13.16 6.49 3.28
C PRO A 191 13.82 6.24 1.92
N THR A 192 15.01 5.66 1.93
CA THR A 192 15.59 5.01 0.76
C THR A 192 14.96 3.62 0.55
N PRO A 193 15.33 2.86 -0.49
CA PRO A 193 14.87 1.48 -0.63
C PRO A 193 15.11 0.57 0.60
N CYS A 194 16.15 0.84 1.39
CA CYS A 194 16.58 -0.05 2.49
C CYS A 194 16.90 0.66 3.83
N ASP A 195 16.81 1.99 3.91
CA ASP A 195 17.11 2.78 5.11
C ASP A 195 16.08 3.88 5.34
N LEU A 196 15.88 4.26 6.60
CA LEU A 196 14.99 5.36 6.99
C LEU A 196 15.53 6.76 6.62
N LEU A 197 16.84 6.91 6.35
CA LEU A 197 17.47 8.17 5.96
C LEU A 197 18.26 8.05 4.66
N ALA A 198 18.23 9.09 3.81
CA ALA A 198 19.01 9.13 2.58
C ALA A 198 20.41 9.73 2.77
N ARG A 199 20.62 10.52 3.82
CA ARG A 199 21.92 11.08 4.20
C ARG A 199 22.11 11.12 5.72
N GLU A 200 23.37 11.05 6.17
CA GLU A 200 23.73 11.09 7.59
C GLU A 200 23.34 12.42 8.28
N ASP A 201 23.37 13.52 7.53
CA ASP A 201 23.04 14.87 7.98
C ASP A 201 21.54 15.21 7.83
N GLU A 202 20.71 14.28 7.34
CA GLU A 202 19.28 14.52 7.11
C GLU A 202 18.47 14.29 8.38
N ASN A 203 17.52 15.19 8.64
CA ASN A 203 16.53 15.03 9.70
C ASN A 203 15.31 14.26 9.18
N PHE A 204 14.64 13.50 10.05
CA PHE A 204 13.30 13.02 9.74
C PHE A 204 12.34 14.18 9.50
N VAL A 205 11.64 14.13 8.37
CA VAL A 205 10.59 15.10 8.01
C VAL A 205 9.29 14.32 7.90
N THR A 206 8.47 14.38 8.95
CA THR A 206 7.27 13.55 9.07
C THR A 206 5.96 14.28 8.87
N THR A 207 5.98 15.61 8.84
CA THR A 207 4.77 16.46 8.99
C THR A 207 3.77 16.32 7.84
N ASP A 208 4.22 16.37 6.59
CA ASP A 208 3.38 16.25 5.39
C ASP A 208 3.23 14.78 4.95
N VAL A 209 4.29 13.99 5.11
CA VAL A 209 4.35 12.59 4.63
C VAL A 209 3.50 11.61 5.43
N THR A 210 3.45 11.76 6.76
CA THR A 210 2.79 10.78 7.65
C THR A 210 1.32 10.57 7.31
N SER A 211 0.65 11.62 6.84
CA SER A 211 -0.79 11.60 6.56
C SER A 211 -1.19 10.53 5.54
N GLY A 212 -0.43 10.37 4.46
CA GLY A 212 -0.75 9.38 3.44
C GLY A 212 -0.29 7.98 3.73
N ALA A 213 0.84 7.84 4.42
CA ALA A 213 1.25 6.55 4.97
C ALA A 213 0.15 6.01 5.91
N LEU A 214 -0.37 6.86 6.79
CA LEU A 214 -1.48 6.52 7.68
C LEU A 214 -2.77 6.20 6.90
N ASP A 215 -3.11 6.97 5.86
CA ASP A 215 -4.27 6.66 5.02
C ASP A 215 -4.16 5.28 4.36
N GLY A 216 -2.98 4.94 3.82
CA GLY A 216 -2.69 3.62 3.27
C GLY A 216 -2.82 2.50 4.31
N LEU A 217 -2.35 2.73 5.55
CA LEU A 217 -2.52 1.78 6.66
C LEU A 217 -3.99 1.59 7.05
N CYS A 218 -4.77 2.66 7.11
CA CYS A 218 -6.21 2.60 7.35
C CYS A 218 -6.91 1.80 6.25
N ALA A 219 -6.60 2.08 4.98
CA ALA A 219 -7.11 1.32 3.86
C ALA A 219 -6.73 -0.16 3.95
N ALA A 220 -5.48 -0.49 4.28
CA ALA A 220 -5.06 -1.88 4.45
C ALA A 220 -5.81 -2.59 5.57
N ARG A 221 -6.02 -1.93 6.71
CA ARG A 221 -6.83 -2.47 7.81
C ARG A 221 -8.26 -2.77 7.34
N ASP A 222 -8.89 -1.83 6.66
CA ASP A 222 -10.29 -1.94 6.22
C ASP A 222 -10.45 -2.99 5.10
N HIS A 223 -9.42 -3.17 4.27
CA HIS A 223 -9.41 -4.20 3.23
C HIS A 223 -8.89 -5.56 3.71
N THR A 224 -8.32 -5.68 4.92
CA THR A 224 -7.80 -6.98 5.41
C THR A 224 -8.91 -8.02 5.46
N ILE A 225 -10.09 -7.64 5.96
CA ILE A 225 -11.31 -8.44 5.89
C ILE A 225 -12.42 -7.54 5.33
N THR A 226 -12.96 -7.89 4.16
CA THR A 226 -14.12 -7.20 3.58
C THR A 226 -15.37 -8.08 3.66
N GLN A 227 -16.55 -7.45 3.65
CA GLN A 227 -17.84 -8.13 3.66
C GLN A 227 -18.76 -7.53 2.59
N ASP A 228 -19.34 -8.40 1.76
CA ASP A 228 -20.40 -8.04 0.82
C ASP A 228 -21.56 -9.05 0.89
N GLN A 229 -22.52 -8.95 -0.02
CA GLN A 229 -23.65 -9.87 -0.14
C GLN A 229 -23.25 -11.33 -0.44
N HIS A 230 -22.04 -11.58 -0.94
CA HIS A 230 -21.53 -12.90 -1.31
C HIS A 230 -20.71 -13.55 -0.18
N GLY A 231 -20.18 -12.77 0.76
CA GLY A 231 -19.60 -13.28 1.99
C GLY A 231 -18.49 -12.41 2.54
N ARG A 232 -17.73 -13.00 3.47
CA ARG A 232 -16.61 -12.36 4.17
C ARG A 232 -15.31 -12.85 3.55
N ARG A 233 -14.47 -11.93 3.08
CA ARG A 233 -13.20 -12.25 2.40
C ARG A 233 -12.04 -11.72 3.20
N ILE A 234 -11.13 -12.61 3.55
CA ILE A 234 -9.82 -12.28 4.14
C ILE A 234 -8.87 -12.06 2.96
N ASN A 235 -8.53 -10.79 2.71
CA ASN A 235 -7.76 -10.39 1.53
C ASN A 235 -6.28 -10.19 1.88
N LEU A 236 -5.94 -9.75 3.08
CA LEU A 236 -4.55 -9.65 3.54
C LEU A 236 -4.32 -10.68 4.65
N LEU A 237 -3.19 -11.39 4.63
CA LEU A 237 -2.86 -12.44 5.60
C LEU A 237 -2.24 -11.85 6.88
N ILE A 238 -2.89 -10.85 7.46
CA ILE A 238 -2.42 -10.09 8.62
C ILE A 238 -3.33 -10.35 9.81
N THR A 239 -2.75 -10.40 11.01
CA THR A 239 -3.50 -10.57 12.26
C THR A 239 -4.48 -9.42 12.47
N THR A 240 -5.78 -9.72 12.47
CA THR A 240 -6.84 -8.74 12.70
C THR A 240 -8.15 -9.43 13.12
N GLN A 241 -9.14 -8.63 13.50
CA GLN A 241 -10.50 -9.09 13.71
C GLN A 241 -11.49 -8.04 13.18
N SER A 242 -12.38 -8.46 12.28
CA SER A 242 -13.45 -7.63 11.74
C SER A 242 -14.57 -8.51 11.15
N HIS A 243 -15.78 -7.98 11.02
CA HIS A 243 -16.93 -8.69 10.40
C HIS A 243 -17.23 -10.08 11.00
N GLY A 244 -16.97 -10.27 12.30
CA GLY A 244 -17.13 -11.56 12.98
C GLY A 244 -16.14 -12.63 12.50
N VAL A 245 -15.00 -12.23 11.94
CA VAL A 245 -13.89 -13.10 11.53
C VAL A 245 -12.62 -12.62 12.24
N ARG A 246 -11.88 -13.57 12.81
CA ARG A 246 -10.58 -13.37 13.44
C ARG A 246 -9.52 -14.09 12.62
N VAL A 247 -8.42 -13.41 12.36
CA VAL A 247 -7.24 -13.96 11.67
C VAL A 247 -6.04 -13.80 12.60
N VAL A 248 -5.26 -14.86 12.77
CA VAL A 248 -3.94 -14.82 13.40
C VAL A 248 -2.92 -15.33 12.40
N SER A 249 -1.98 -14.48 12.03
CA SER A 249 -0.95 -14.77 11.04
C SER A 249 0.40 -15.00 11.72
N ALA A 250 1.04 -16.13 11.41
CA ALA A 250 2.41 -16.42 11.80
C ALA A 250 3.45 -15.99 10.74
N LEU A 251 3.01 -15.31 9.67
CA LEU A 251 3.89 -14.86 8.61
C LEU A 251 4.82 -13.72 9.07
N PRO A 252 6.07 -13.69 8.57
CA PRO A 252 6.67 -14.63 7.63
C PRO A 252 7.38 -15.81 8.33
N GLY A 253 7.32 -15.91 9.67
CA GLY A 253 8.06 -16.90 10.44
C GLY A 253 7.63 -18.33 10.18
N GLU A 254 6.32 -18.56 10.04
CA GLU A 254 5.73 -19.86 9.75
C GLU A 254 4.58 -19.69 8.75
N GLY A 255 4.45 -20.61 7.78
CA GLY A 255 3.36 -20.62 6.81
C GLY A 255 2.06 -21.12 7.42
N ARG A 256 1.56 -20.38 8.42
CA ARG A 256 0.43 -20.76 9.26
C ARG A 256 -0.50 -19.56 9.48
N ILE A 257 -1.75 -19.72 9.07
CA ILE A 257 -2.83 -18.77 9.28
C ILE A 257 -3.95 -19.46 10.06
N GLU A 258 -4.25 -18.97 11.25
CA GLU A 258 -5.42 -19.40 12.01
C GLU A 258 -6.60 -18.47 11.69
N VAL A 259 -7.75 -19.05 11.37
CA VAL A 259 -8.97 -18.30 11.10
C VAL A 259 -10.09 -18.84 11.97
N GLY A 260 -10.76 -17.94 12.69
CA GLY A 260 -12.01 -18.21 13.39
C GLY A 260 -13.13 -17.31 12.88
N TRP A 261 -14.37 -17.79 12.89
CA TRP A 261 -15.53 -16.98 12.48
C TRP A 261 -16.78 -17.27 13.30
N GLU A 262 -17.61 -16.24 13.43
CA GLU A 262 -18.98 -16.30 13.92
C GLU A 262 -19.95 -16.75 12.80
N PRO A 263 -21.12 -17.32 13.15
CA PRO A 263 -22.16 -17.65 12.17
C PRO A 263 -22.61 -16.40 11.37
N GLY A 264 -23.05 -16.60 10.14
CA GLY A 264 -23.61 -15.54 9.29
C GLY A 264 -23.45 -15.83 7.80
N GLN A 265 -22.26 -15.58 7.26
CA GLN A 265 -21.98 -15.67 5.82
C GLN A 265 -20.75 -16.55 5.53
N PRO A 266 -20.62 -17.08 4.30
CA PRO A 266 -19.44 -17.81 3.88
C PRO A 266 -18.15 -17.02 4.12
N VAL A 267 -17.09 -17.73 4.48
CA VAL A 267 -15.76 -17.14 4.75
C VAL A 267 -14.77 -17.63 3.72
N PHE A 268 -14.09 -16.70 3.08
CA PHE A 268 -13.08 -16.95 2.06
C PHE A 268 -11.72 -16.42 2.50
N LEU A 269 -10.66 -17.16 2.19
CA LEU A 269 -9.27 -16.74 2.40
C LEU A 269 -8.57 -16.57 1.05
N ARG A 270 -7.96 -15.41 0.80
CA ARG A 270 -7.09 -15.22 -0.35
C ARG A 270 -5.90 -16.16 -0.24
N VAL A 271 -5.57 -16.81 -1.34
CA VAL A 271 -4.40 -17.67 -1.47
C VAL A 271 -3.37 -16.94 -2.33
N PRO A 272 -2.22 -16.57 -1.76
CA PRO A 272 -1.11 -15.98 -2.53
C PRO A 272 -0.62 -16.92 -3.63
N THR A 273 -0.11 -16.37 -4.73
CA THR A 273 0.35 -17.11 -5.91
C THR A 273 1.54 -18.03 -5.59
N TRP A 274 2.36 -17.63 -4.62
CA TRP A 274 3.49 -18.42 -4.12
C TRP A 274 3.09 -19.50 -3.10
N ALA A 275 1.90 -19.42 -2.50
CA ALA A 275 1.42 -20.38 -1.50
C ALA A 275 0.92 -21.65 -2.20
N GLN A 276 1.85 -22.53 -2.57
CA GLN A 276 1.55 -23.84 -3.15
C GLN A 276 1.33 -24.90 -2.07
N GLN A 277 0.70 -26.02 -2.45
CA GLN A 277 0.54 -27.21 -1.59
C GLN A 277 -0.16 -26.94 -0.23
N LEU A 278 -1.21 -26.12 -0.24
CA LEU A 278 -1.95 -25.79 0.99
C LEU A 278 -2.56 -27.03 1.66
N ARG A 279 -2.55 -27.02 2.99
CA ARG A 279 -3.28 -27.97 3.84
C ARG A 279 -4.18 -27.20 4.79
N VAL A 280 -5.38 -27.74 5.00
CA VAL A 280 -6.40 -27.13 5.85
C VAL A 280 -6.76 -28.10 6.96
N VAL A 281 -6.65 -27.65 8.20
CA VAL A 281 -6.93 -28.41 9.41
C VAL A 281 -8.14 -27.80 10.08
N TYR A 282 -9.27 -28.49 10.01
CA TYR A 282 -10.47 -28.16 10.79
C TYR A 282 -10.35 -28.77 12.19
N ASP A 283 -11.00 -28.17 13.19
CA ASP A 283 -10.91 -28.58 14.59
C ASP A 283 -10.85 -30.12 14.79
N GLY A 284 -9.67 -30.60 15.21
CA GLY A 284 -9.40 -32.00 15.52
C GLY A 284 -9.40 -32.98 14.34
N GLN A 285 -9.40 -32.50 13.09
CA GLN A 285 -9.40 -33.34 11.89
C GLN A 285 -8.01 -33.43 11.24
N GLU A 286 -7.78 -34.52 10.50
CA GLU A 286 -6.59 -34.67 9.65
C GLU A 286 -6.52 -33.55 8.59
N PRO A 287 -5.30 -33.03 8.27
CA PRO A 287 -5.12 -32.02 7.24
C PRO A 287 -5.64 -32.49 5.88
N ARG A 288 -6.37 -31.62 5.17
CA ARG A 288 -6.88 -31.90 3.81
C ARG A 288 -6.38 -30.89 2.80
N THR A 289 -6.16 -31.35 1.57
CA THR A 289 -5.88 -30.45 0.44
C THR A 289 -7.16 -29.74 0.02
N PRO A 290 -7.19 -28.39 0.04
CA PRO A 290 -8.39 -27.66 -0.34
C PRO A 290 -8.51 -27.49 -1.86
N VAL A 291 -9.72 -27.10 -2.31
CA VAL A 291 -9.93 -26.61 -3.67
C VAL A 291 -9.95 -25.08 -3.64
N CYS A 292 -9.01 -24.45 -4.34
CA CYS A 292 -8.98 -23.01 -4.53
C CYS A 292 -9.69 -22.63 -5.84
N ARG A 293 -10.49 -21.57 -5.83
CA ARG A 293 -11.10 -20.99 -7.04
C ARG A 293 -10.84 -19.50 -7.06
N ASN A 294 -10.38 -18.99 -8.20
CA ASN A 294 -10.13 -17.56 -8.42
C ASN A 294 -9.28 -16.91 -7.30
N SER A 295 -8.20 -17.58 -6.89
CA SER A 295 -7.31 -17.16 -5.79
C SER A 295 -7.94 -17.12 -4.40
N TYR A 296 -9.12 -17.73 -4.20
CA TYR A 296 -9.74 -17.87 -2.88
C TYR A 296 -10.02 -19.32 -2.50
N LEU A 297 -9.87 -19.58 -1.22
CA LEU A 297 -10.26 -20.79 -0.53
C LEU A 297 -11.55 -20.53 0.26
N LEU A 298 -12.60 -21.34 0.04
CA LEU A 298 -13.75 -21.38 0.93
C LEU A 298 -13.38 -22.12 2.23
N LEU A 299 -13.40 -21.43 3.36
CA LEU A 299 -13.11 -22.00 4.68
C LEU A 299 -14.37 -22.57 5.35
N GLY A 300 -15.53 -21.95 5.12
CA GLY A 300 -16.78 -22.40 5.72
C GLY A 300 -17.98 -21.77 5.07
N SER A 301 -19.12 -22.47 5.09
CA SER A 301 -20.41 -21.95 4.59
C SER A 301 -20.97 -20.83 5.47
N GLY A 302 -20.48 -20.69 6.71
CA GLY A 302 -20.89 -19.67 7.66
C GLY A 302 -22.20 -19.98 8.39
N HIS A 303 -22.84 -21.14 8.19
CA HIS A 303 -24.05 -21.51 8.93
C HIS A 303 -23.81 -21.65 10.43
N GLU A 304 -22.61 -22.08 10.81
CA GLU A 304 -22.17 -22.24 12.19
C GLU A 304 -20.83 -21.51 12.38
N ALA A 305 -20.51 -21.24 13.64
CA ALA A 305 -19.18 -20.79 14.03
C ALA A 305 -18.16 -21.86 13.65
N GLY A 306 -16.94 -21.45 13.35
CA GLY A 306 -15.89 -22.40 13.02
C GLY A 306 -14.50 -21.83 13.23
N ALA A 307 -13.55 -22.74 13.30
CA ALA A 307 -12.13 -22.45 13.35
C ALA A 307 -11.38 -23.40 12.43
N VAL A 308 -10.32 -22.89 11.82
CA VAL A 308 -9.48 -23.63 10.90
C VAL A 308 -8.05 -23.11 10.94
N VAL A 309 -7.10 -24.00 10.72
CA VAL A 309 -5.70 -23.65 10.49
C VAL A 309 -5.35 -23.95 9.03
N VAL A 310 -4.87 -22.93 8.32
CA VAL A 310 -4.36 -23.06 6.96
C VAL A 310 -2.84 -23.07 7.02
N LEU A 311 -2.25 -24.11 6.45
CA LEU A 311 -0.82 -24.37 6.43
C LEU A 311 -0.33 -24.37 4.99
N PHE A 312 0.81 -23.75 4.73
CA PHE A 312 1.46 -23.74 3.42
C PHE A 312 2.97 -23.59 3.58
N GLU A 313 3.73 -24.01 2.57
CA GLU A 313 5.16 -23.74 2.52
C GLU A 313 5.38 -22.28 2.08
N ILE A 314 6.33 -21.60 2.72
CA ILE A 314 6.73 -20.26 2.30
C ILE A 314 8.04 -20.40 1.53
N PRO A 315 8.07 -20.06 0.23
CA PRO A 315 9.30 -20.10 -0.53
C PRO A 315 10.24 -18.98 -0.07
N GLU A 316 11.53 -19.30 -0.05
CA GLU A 316 12.60 -18.31 0.03
C GLU A 316 13.15 -18.09 -1.38
N THR A 317 13.16 -16.83 -1.83
CA THR A 317 13.60 -16.47 -3.18
C THR A 317 14.53 -15.27 -3.13
N GLU A 318 15.38 -15.15 -4.14
CA GLU A 318 16.27 -14.01 -4.32
C GLU A 318 15.97 -13.36 -5.68
N THR A 319 15.88 -12.03 -5.70
CA THR A 319 15.66 -11.24 -6.92
C THR A 319 16.64 -10.08 -6.98
N GLU A 320 16.90 -9.60 -8.20
CA GLU A 320 17.65 -8.36 -8.41
C GLU A 320 16.72 -7.29 -8.97
N GLU A 321 16.81 -6.08 -8.44
CA GLU A 321 16.08 -4.91 -8.92
C GLU A 321 17.03 -3.72 -9.10
N PHE A 322 16.88 -2.97 -10.19
CA PHE A 322 17.65 -1.75 -10.43
C PHE A 322 16.81 -0.53 -10.09
N ILE A 323 17.22 0.22 -9.07
CA ILE A 323 16.56 1.44 -8.62
C ILE A 323 17.55 2.59 -8.80
N TYR A 324 17.21 3.56 -9.66
CA TYR A 324 18.07 4.70 -10.02
C TYR A 324 19.53 4.32 -10.31
N PHE A 325 19.72 3.29 -11.14
CA PHE A 325 21.03 2.76 -11.56
C PHE A 325 21.84 2.04 -10.47
N GLU A 326 21.30 1.91 -9.26
CA GLU A 326 21.85 1.06 -8.22
C GLU A 326 21.19 -0.32 -8.27
N ARG A 327 21.99 -1.38 -8.16
CA ARG A 327 21.53 -2.76 -8.13
C ARG A 327 21.23 -3.16 -6.69
N PHE A 328 20.01 -3.59 -6.42
CA PHE A 328 19.58 -4.16 -5.15
C PHE A 328 19.38 -5.67 -5.30
N LEU A 329 20.01 -6.44 -4.42
CA LEU A 329 19.76 -7.87 -4.23
C LEU A 329 18.77 -8.01 -3.08
N ILE A 330 17.64 -8.67 -3.33
CA ILE A 330 16.52 -8.73 -2.39
C ILE A 330 16.21 -10.19 -2.09
N ARG A 331 16.26 -10.55 -0.81
CA ARG A 331 15.84 -11.86 -0.33
C ARG A 331 14.44 -11.77 0.25
N TRP A 332 13.60 -12.70 -0.18
CA TRP A 332 12.19 -12.75 0.14
C TRP A 332 11.88 -14.04 0.88
N ARG A 333 10.91 -13.94 1.79
CA ARG A 333 10.18 -15.08 2.31
C ARG A 333 8.69 -14.84 2.04
N GLY A 334 8.17 -15.47 0.99
CA GLY A 334 6.87 -15.11 0.42
C GLY A 334 6.89 -13.65 -0.08
N ASP A 335 5.95 -12.83 0.37
CA ASP A 335 5.84 -11.40 0.00
C ASP A 335 6.66 -10.44 0.91
N GLN A 336 7.42 -10.97 1.87
CA GLN A 336 8.15 -10.15 2.83
C GLN A 336 9.66 -10.17 2.55
N ILE A 337 10.25 -8.98 2.45
CA ILE A 337 11.71 -8.83 2.42
C ILE A 337 12.26 -9.22 3.78
N VAL A 338 13.24 -10.13 3.77
CA VAL A 338 13.96 -10.60 4.96
C VAL A 338 15.42 -10.15 4.98
N ALA A 339 15.96 -9.75 3.83
CA ALA A 339 17.26 -9.11 3.72
C ALA A 339 17.38 -8.34 2.39
N MET A 340 18.22 -7.30 2.36
CA MET A 340 18.53 -6.54 1.16
C MET A 340 19.98 -6.07 1.14
N ASP A 341 20.62 -6.12 -0.03
CA ASP A 341 21.93 -5.53 -0.33
C ASP A 341 21.86 -4.59 -1.55
N PRO A 342 22.75 -3.58 -1.69
CA PRO A 342 23.72 -3.18 -0.68
C PRO A 342 23.01 -2.66 0.58
N PRO A 343 23.66 -2.77 1.74
CA PRO A 343 23.20 -2.04 2.91
C PRO A 343 23.18 -0.55 2.62
N ALA A 344 22.45 0.21 3.44
CA ALA A 344 22.53 1.66 3.44
C ALA A 344 23.99 2.15 3.37
N GLY A 345 24.27 3.08 2.47
CA GLY A 345 25.63 3.59 2.23
C GLY A 345 26.14 4.57 3.30
N LEU A 346 25.45 4.71 4.44
CA LEU A 346 25.69 5.76 5.43
C LEU A 346 26.39 5.24 6.70
N PRO A 347 27.21 6.07 7.38
CA PRO A 347 27.85 5.71 8.64
C PRO A 347 26.87 5.53 9.82
N VAL A 348 25.76 6.28 9.80
CA VAL A 348 24.65 6.16 10.76
C VAL A 348 23.54 5.34 10.10
N PHE A 349 23.47 4.07 10.49
CA PHE A 349 22.56 3.07 9.93
C PHE A 349 21.20 3.12 10.63
N ARG A 350 20.11 3.31 9.87
CA ARG A 350 18.75 2.98 10.33
C ARG A 350 18.09 2.03 9.33
N PRO A 351 18.66 0.82 9.17
CA PRO A 351 18.29 -0.08 8.10
C PRO A 351 16.89 -0.64 8.36
N MET A 352 16.09 -0.69 7.30
CA MET A 352 14.78 -1.34 7.33
C MET A 352 14.91 -2.87 7.30
N PHE A 353 16.03 -3.39 6.78
CA PHE A 353 16.26 -4.83 6.59
C PHE A 353 17.68 -5.24 7.00
N PRO A 354 17.88 -6.51 7.42
CA PRO A 354 19.21 -7.11 7.53
C PRO A 354 19.94 -7.16 6.18
N ARG A 355 21.26 -7.36 6.23
CA ARG A 355 22.08 -7.66 5.04
C ARG A 355 21.85 -9.08 4.56
N CYS A 356 22.06 -9.32 3.27
CA CYS A 356 22.10 -10.70 2.78
C CYS A 356 23.39 -11.36 3.31
N GLU A 357 23.25 -12.47 4.06
CA GLU A 357 24.42 -13.24 4.49
C GLU A 357 25.22 -13.70 3.26
N SER A 358 26.53 -13.47 3.29
CA SER A 358 27.47 -14.07 2.34
C SER A 358 27.51 -15.58 2.61
N GLY A 359 26.95 -16.36 1.70
CA GLY A 359 26.97 -17.83 1.76
C GLY A 359 28.36 -18.43 1.61
#